data_AF-A0A0A0LT15-F1
#
_entry.id   AF-A0A0A0LT15-F1
#
_cell.length_a   1.000
_cell.length_b   1.000
_cell.length_c   1.000
_cell.angle_alpha   90.00
_cell.angle_beta   90.00
_cell.angle_gamma   90.00
#
_symmetry.space_group_name_H-M   'P 1'
#
loop_
_entity.id
_entity.type
_entity.pdbx_description
1 polymer ?
#
loop_
_entity_poly.entity_id
_entity_poly.type
_entity_poly.pdbx_seq_one_letter_code
_entity_poly.pdbx_strand_id
1 'polypeptide(L)'
;MASNRCMNTSCPAPTSLHWTKGWPLGSAGFANLCLNCGSAYENLVFCDTYHSEEAGWRDCSFCGKRIHCGCIVSKSMFECLDYGGIGCTGCVKRSRLGVVRLVSELANF
;
A
#
# COMPACT_ATOMS: atom_id res chain seq x y z
N MET A 1 14.05 1.83 -28.80
CA MET A 1 14.06 1.68 -27.34
C MET A 1 12.64 1.95 -26.86
N ALA A 2 11.98 1.00 -26.20
CA ALA A 2 10.68 1.27 -25.60
C ALA A 2 10.85 2.45 -24.63
N SER A 3 10.11 3.54 -24.85
CA SER A 3 10.12 4.67 -23.94
C SER A 3 9.63 4.16 -22.59
N ASN A 4 10.53 4.03 -21.63
CA ASN A 4 10.16 3.77 -20.24
C ASN A 4 9.24 4.94 -19.85
N ARG A 5 7.97 4.63 -19.58
CA ARG A 5 6.98 5.60 -19.12
C ARG A 5 6.65 5.35 -17.66
N CYS A 6 6.25 6.39 -16.96
CA CYS A 6 5.68 6.29 -15.63
C CYS A 6 4.43 5.43 -15.71
N MET A 7 4.34 4.43 -14.83
CA MET A 7 3.21 3.52 -14.74
C MET A 7 2.03 4.07 -13.93
N ASN A 8 2.15 5.28 -13.38
CA ASN A 8 1.00 6.05 -12.91
C ASN A 8 0.23 6.60 -14.14
N THR A 9 -0.98 6.12 -14.37
CA THR A 9 -1.84 6.55 -15.47
C THR A 9 -2.26 8.02 -15.37
N SER A 10 -2.31 8.56 -14.16
CA SER A 10 -2.64 9.96 -13.87
C SER A 10 -1.40 10.87 -13.80
N CYS A 11 -0.22 10.38 -14.21
CA CYS A 11 1.01 11.16 -14.17
C CYS A 11 0.98 12.29 -15.22
N PRO A 12 1.16 13.57 -14.82
CA PRO A 12 1.14 14.69 -15.77
C PRO A 12 2.37 14.73 -16.68
N ALA A 13 3.50 14.15 -16.24
CA ALA A 13 4.76 14.09 -16.98
C ALA A 13 5.30 12.65 -16.95
N PRO A 14 4.79 11.76 -17.83
CA PRO A 14 5.09 10.33 -17.76
C PRO A 14 6.49 9.97 -18.27
N THR A 15 7.23 10.90 -18.85
CA THR A 15 8.63 10.72 -19.26
C THR A 15 9.57 11.26 -18.20
N SER A 16 10.63 10.51 -17.86
CA SER A 16 11.63 10.96 -16.90
C SER A 16 13.05 10.55 -17.29
N LEU A 17 14.03 11.36 -16.90
CA LEU A 17 15.46 11.04 -16.99
C LEU A 17 15.88 10.06 -15.87
N HIS A 18 15.21 10.13 -14.71
CA HIS A 18 15.49 9.31 -13.55
C HIS A 18 14.25 8.55 -13.10
N TRP A 19 14.46 7.29 -12.70
CA TRP A 19 13.39 6.36 -12.42
C TRP A 19 13.51 5.79 -11.01
N THR A 20 12.36 5.59 -10.37
CA THR A 20 12.25 4.89 -9.10
C THR A 20 11.39 3.62 -9.25
N LYS A 21 11.47 2.74 -8.25
CA LYS A 21 10.67 1.52 -8.19
C LYS A 21 9.36 1.76 -7.44
N GLY A 22 8.27 1.29 -8.02
CA GLY A 22 6.93 1.31 -7.44
C GLY A 22 6.51 -0.05 -6.87
N TRP A 23 5.22 -0.35 -7.00
CA TRP A 23 4.61 -1.61 -6.56
C TRP A 23 5.12 -2.82 -7.37
N PRO A 24 5.11 -4.02 -6.76
CA PRO A 24 5.46 -5.25 -7.48
C PRO A 24 4.44 -5.54 -8.59
N LEU A 25 4.94 -6.01 -9.73
CA LEU A 25 4.12 -6.38 -10.88
C LEU A 25 3.79 -7.88 -10.88
N GLY A 26 2.64 -8.24 -11.44
CA GLY A 26 2.24 -9.65 -11.62
C GLY A 26 3.18 -10.45 -12.54
N SER A 27 3.85 -9.76 -13.47
CA SER A 27 4.86 -10.33 -14.38
C SER A 27 6.24 -10.49 -13.74
N ALA A 28 6.35 -10.36 -12.41
CA ALA A 28 7.59 -10.07 -11.69
C ALA A 28 8.18 -8.69 -12.04
N GLY A 29 9.08 -8.20 -11.17
CA GLY A 29 9.64 -6.85 -11.25
C GLY A 29 8.81 -5.79 -10.51
N PHE A 30 9.10 -4.53 -10.79
CA PHE A 30 8.50 -3.37 -10.11
C PHE A 30 7.98 -2.37 -11.13
N ALA A 31 6.90 -1.66 -10.75
CA ALA A 31 6.38 -0.56 -11.53
C ALA A 31 7.45 0.51 -11.69
N ASN A 32 7.58 1.05 -12.90
CA ASN A 32 8.53 2.11 -13.19
C ASN A 32 7.85 3.47 -12.94
N LEU A 33 8.38 4.27 -12.02
CA LEU A 33 7.79 5.57 -11.64
C LEU A 33 8.78 6.71 -11.87
N CYS A 34 8.28 7.86 -12.32
CA CYS A 34 9.08 9.09 -12.29
C CYS A 34 9.32 9.54 -10.84
N LEU A 35 10.27 10.44 -10.62
CA LEU A 35 10.67 10.90 -9.27
C LEU A 35 9.48 11.33 -8.39
N ASN A 36 8.53 12.10 -8.93
CA ASN A 36 7.39 12.61 -8.14
C ASN A 36 6.42 11.48 -7.74
N CYS A 37 6.07 10.60 -8.68
CA CYS A 37 5.20 9.47 -8.39
C CYS A 37 5.88 8.45 -7.46
N GLY A 38 7.19 8.26 -7.66
CA GLY A 38 8.05 7.47 -6.80
C GLY A 38 8.06 7.94 -5.36
N SER A 39 8.33 9.23 -5.16
CA SER A 39 8.34 9.84 -3.83
C SER A 39 6.99 9.71 -3.13
N ALA A 40 5.88 9.89 -3.85
CA ALA A 40 4.55 9.67 -3.29
C ALA A 40 4.31 8.20 -2.89
N TYR A 41 4.84 7.25 -3.67
CA TYR A 41 4.77 5.82 -3.37
C TYR A 41 5.60 5.44 -2.13
N GLU A 42 6.84 5.90 -2.05
CA GLU A 42 7.74 5.65 -0.89
C GLU A 42 7.16 6.23 0.41
N ASN A 43 6.53 7.41 0.34
CA ASN A 43 5.91 8.05 1.49
C ASN A 43 4.51 7.50 1.83
N LEU A 44 4.03 6.46 1.14
CA LEU A 44 2.72 5.84 1.35
C LEU A 44 1.53 6.80 1.17
N VAL A 45 1.67 7.82 0.32
CA VAL A 45 0.65 8.84 0.01
C VAL A 45 0.20 8.79 -1.45
N PHE A 46 0.67 7.80 -2.23
CA PHE A 46 0.38 7.71 -3.66
C PHE A 46 -1.13 7.69 -3.95
N CYS A 47 -1.88 6.81 -3.29
CA CYS A 47 -3.32 6.72 -3.53
C CYS A 47 -4.04 7.99 -3.07
N ASP A 48 -3.65 8.57 -1.94
CA ASP A 48 -4.24 9.83 -1.45
C ASP A 48 -3.98 10.99 -2.42
N THR A 49 -2.83 10.95 -3.12
CA THR A 49 -2.43 12.00 -4.07
C THR A 49 -3.11 11.83 -5.43
N TYR A 50 -3.14 10.60 -5.96
CA TYR A 50 -3.50 10.35 -7.36
C TYR A 50 -4.85 9.64 -7.56
N HIS A 51 -5.42 9.05 -6.51
CA HIS A 51 -6.67 8.28 -6.54
C HIS A 51 -7.68 8.75 -5.48
N SER A 52 -7.61 10.00 -5.00
CA SER A 52 -8.45 10.50 -3.88
C SER A 52 -9.95 10.38 -4.14
N GLU A 53 -10.35 10.53 -5.41
CA GLU A 53 -11.72 10.52 -5.90
C GLU A 53 -12.15 9.15 -6.46
N GLU A 54 -11.26 8.16 -6.50
CA GLU A 54 -11.62 6.81 -6.96
C GLU A 54 -12.51 6.11 -5.93
N ALA A 55 -13.28 5.11 -6.36
CA ALA A 55 -14.07 4.28 -5.46
C ALA A 55 -13.17 3.31 -4.67
N GLY A 56 -13.72 2.61 -3.69
CA GLY A 56 -13.01 1.52 -2.99
C GLY A 56 -12.17 1.95 -1.80
N TRP A 57 -12.21 3.22 -1.39
CA TRP A 57 -11.63 3.64 -0.11
C TRP A 57 -12.36 3.03 1.09
N ARG A 58 -11.59 2.52 2.04
CA ARG A 58 -12.08 2.01 3.32
C ARG A 58 -11.17 2.47 4.45
N ASP A 59 -11.70 2.52 5.65
CA ASP A 59 -10.93 2.89 6.83
C ASP A 59 -10.41 1.65 7.55
N CYS A 60 -9.18 1.74 8.06
CA CYS A 60 -8.61 0.74 8.96
C CYS A 60 -9.48 0.60 10.21
N SER A 61 -9.94 -0.61 10.49
CA SER A 61 -10.82 -0.92 11.63
C SER A 61 -10.21 -0.62 13.01
N PHE A 62 -8.90 -0.38 13.09
CA PHE A 62 -8.19 -0.10 14.34
C PHE A 62 -7.82 1.38 14.55
N CYS A 63 -7.50 2.11 13.48
CA CYS A 63 -6.94 3.46 13.61
C CYS A 63 -7.59 4.49 12.68
N GLY A 64 -8.62 4.11 11.92
CA GLY A 64 -9.34 5.00 11.01
C GLY A 64 -8.52 5.49 9.80
N LYS A 65 -7.27 5.02 9.61
CA LYS A 65 -6.46 5.38 8.45
C LYS A 65 -7.22 4.95 7.17
N ARG A 66 -7.48 5.90 6.28
CA ARG A 66 -8.07 5.69 4.96
C ARG A 66 -7.11 4.89 4.07
N ILE A 67 -7.61 3.85 3.41
CA ILE A 67 -6.84 2.96 2.53
C ILE A 67 -7.65 2.65 1.28
N HIS A 68 -7.06 2.89 0.12
CA HIS A 68 -7.69 2.61 -1.16
C HIS A 68 -7.66 1.10 -1.43
N CYS A 69 -8.77 0.39 -1.30
CA CYS A 69 -8.85 -1.04 -1.57
C CYS A 69 -9.04 -1.31 -3.07
N GLY A 70 -8.70 -2.52 -3.53
CA GLY A 70 -8.82 -2.88 -4.95
C GLY A 70 -7.74 -2.26 -5.86
N CYS A 71 -6.81 -1.48 -5.29
CA CYS A 71 -5.70 -0.88 -6.00
C CYS A 71 -4.40 -1.68 -5.78
N ILE A 72 -3.66 -2.00 -6.84
CA ILE A 72 -2.38 -2.74 -6.73
C ILE A 72 -1.34 -1.98 -5.91
N VAL A 73 -1.39 -0.66 -5.94
CA VAL A 73 -0.44 0.23 -5.25
C VAL A 73 -0.49 0.03 -3.73
N SER A 74 -1.69 -0.12 -3.18
CA SER A 74 -1.95 -0.26 -1.75
C SER A 74 -2.11 -1.72 -1.31
N LYS A 75 -1.94 -2.69 -2.22
CA LYS A 75 -2.17 -4.13 -1.95
C LYS A 75 -1.39 -4.64 -0.73
N SER A 76 -0.18 -4.16 -0.50
CA SER A 76 0.66 -4.54 0.65
C SER A 76 0.52 -3.63 1.86
N MET A 77 -0.41 -2.67 1.85
CA MET A 77 -0.60 -1.68 2.93
C MET A 77 -1.67 -2.09 3.95
N PHE A 78 -2.47 -3.11 3.65
CA PHE A 78 -3.52 -3.63 4.53
C PHE A 78 -3.68 -5.14 4.43
N GLU A 79 -4.41 -5.70 5.38
CA GLU A 79 -4.90 -7.08 5.36
C GLU A 79 -6.42 -7.08 5.54
N CYS A 80 -7.11 -8.02 4.89
CA CYS A 80 -8.52 -8.28 5.16
C CYS A 80 -8.64 -8.99 6.51
N LEU A 81 -9.64 -8.60 7.29
CA LEU A 81 -9.90 -9.21 8.61
C LEU A 81 -10.94 -10.32 8.46
N ASP A 82 -10.79 -11.41 9.22
CA ASP A 82 -11.68 -12.58 9.15
C ASP A 82 -13.14 -12.26 9.51
N TYR A 83 -13.35 -11.22 10.32
CA TYR A 83 -14.66 -10.71 10.73
C TYR A 83 -15.15 -9.54 9.85
N GLY A 84 -14.52 -9.34 8.69
CA GLY A 84 -14.81 -8.24 7.78
C GLY A 84 -14.11 -6.93 8.12
N GLY A 85 -14.06 -6.04 7.13
CA GLY A 85 -13.26 -4.82 7.21
C GLY A 85 -11.80 -5.04 6.82
N ILE A 86 -10.95 -4.05 7.11
CA ILE A 86 -9.53 -4.08 6.78
C ILE A 86 -8.70 -3.55 7.95
N GLY A 87 -7.50 -4.08 8.13
CA GLY A 87 -6.50 -3.55 9.05
C GLY A 87 -5.28 -3.06 8.30
N CYS A 88 -4.80 -1.85 8.59
CA CYS A 88 -3.50 -1.41 8.08
C CYS A 88 -2.39 -2.31 8.63
N THR A 89 -1.34 -2.55 7.85
CA THR A 89 -0.26 -3.49 8.25
C THR A 89 0.39 -3.13 9.59
N GLY A 90 0.49 -1.83 9.92
CA GLY A 90 0.96 -1.38 11.22
C GLY A 90 0.09 -1.84 12.39
N CYS A 91 -1.23 -1.74 12.26
CA CYS A 91 -2.18 -2.19 13.29
C CYS A 91 -2.23 -3.72 13.37
N VAL A 92 -2.28 -4.41 12.23
CA VAL A 92 -2.33 -5.88 12.20
C VAL A 92 -1.07 -6.49 12.82
N LYS A 93 0.11 -5.97 12.49
CA LYS A 93 1.37 -6.41 13.11
C LYS A 93 1.36 -6.21 14.63
N ARG A 94 0.90 -5.06 15.12
CA ARG A 94 0.79 -4.81 16.58
C ARG A 94 -0.20 -5.74 17.27
N SER A 95 -1.36 -5.97 16.65
CA SER A 95 -2.38 -6.88 17.18
C SER A 95 -1.84 -8.32 17.29
N ARG A 96 -1.17 -8.82 16.24
CA ARG A 96 -0.52 -10.15 16.26
C ARG A 96 0.54 -10.26 17.35
N LEU A 97 1.38 -9.24 17.54
CA LEU A 97 2.37 -9.22 18.61
C LEU A 97 1.71 -9.25 20.00
N GLY A 98 0.57 -8.57 20.18
CA GLY A 98 -0.22 -8.64 21.40
C GLY A 98 -0.75 -10.04 21.69
N VAL A 99 -1.30 -10.71 20.67
CA VAL A 99 -1.80 -12.10 20.79
C VAL A 99 -0.68 -13.08 21.13
N VAL A 100 0.47 -13.00 20.45
CA VAL A 100 1.62 -13.89 20.73
C VAL A 100 2.10 -13.74 22.17
N ARG A 101 2.15 -12.52 22.71
CA ARG A 101 2.52 -12.26 24.12
C ARG A 101 1.53 -12.91 25.09
N LEU A 102 0.23 -12.70 24.88
CA LEU A 102 -0.82 -13.32 25.71
C LEU A 102 -0.75 -14.85 25.68
N VAL A 103 -0.57 -15.45 24.50
CA VAL A 103 -0.43 -16.91 24.37
C VAL A 103 0.82 -17.42 25.09
N SER A 104 1.95 -16.70 24.99
CA SER A 104 3.16 -17.07 25.73
C SER A 104 3.00 -16.94 27.25
N GLU A 105 2.20 -15.99 27.74
CA GLU A 105 1.90 -15.86 29.17
C GLU A 105 0.98 -16.99 29.65
N LEU A 106 -0.02 -17.38 28.85
CA LEU A 106 -0.93 -18.49 29.17
C LEU A 106 -0.27 -19.87 29.06
N ALA A 107 0.76 -20.03 28.22
CA ALA A 107 1.50 -21.29 28.08
C ALA A 107 2.54 -21.53 29.19
N ASN A 108 2.73 -20.57 30.10
CA ASN A 108 3.59 -20.69 31.28
C ASN A 108 2.82 -21.05 32.57
N PHE A 109 1.56 -21.49 32.44
CA PHE A 109 0.74 -22.03 33.52
C PHE A 109 0.41 -23.51 33.28
#